data_AF-A0A1Y1UCM0-F1
#
_entry.id   AF-A0A1Y1UCM0-F1
#
_cell.length_a   1.000
_cell.length_b   1.000
_cell.length_c   1.000
_cell.angle_alpha   90.00
_cell.angle_beta   90.00
_cell.angle_gamma   90.00
#
_symmetry.space_group_name_H-M   'P 1'
#
loop_
_entity.id
_entity.type
_entity.pdbx_description
1 polymer ?
#
loop_
_entity_poly.entity_id
_entity_poly.type
_entity_poly.pdbx_seq_one_letter_code
_entity_poly.pdbx_strand_id
1 'polypeptide(L)'
;MAAGTTPTAKAKANGSKKSAGSPAKSKSKASAGKSPKTKAKAKAISSADGKPKPVRRPEIIPDLPPFEKVDTRLDLTEAEQRMALREYLFRFRAALSIPERSLPPVDDFDRPLTEASVRVFAGSMLELIREEIEHNGQLADKILHHREELRYYADLARFAAIYMGLEDSLGLRKPIGQERDGSLPVELDLSSRRSAASRLPSPIRVVQMLLALSERTLRTPAIRADLESQTEENVLRRQHLSAVKKETAAWETRKKKLDEASAKTKGAADSKAARANLASELREHQLRVVQLNVNLRADLSRRALRHESLGSDRDGRTYFVLSMRPVTHDGRPPIAWASGLLVWGKGDPGSQASDAVPSDMERWSHFGKSQSVKQLAKWVEWSWKKTIASVKTKNTKAGRAKLEVVIPSHKRARSSSSSALSVLSDNLLDDFEPQGYEPSPDMLDARAKDLVRRLHEVAEWLEVLEWKGMGEIV
;
A
#
# COMPACT_ATOMS: atom_id res chain seq x y z
N MET A 1 -64.66 -27.39 -24.56
CA MET A 1 -63.81 -26.75 -25.59
C MET A 1 -62.38 -27.20 -25.29
N ALA A 2 -61.96 -28.41 -25.70
CA ALA A 2 -61.45 -28.78 -27.04
C ALA A 2 -60.33 -27.83 -27.49
N ALA A 3 -59.10 -28.20 -27.82
CA ALA A 3 -58.31 -29.45 -27.87
C ALA A 3 -56.83 -28.97 -28.05
N GLY A 4 -55.74 -29.71 -27.86
CA GLY A 4 -55.53 -31.13 -27.68
C GLY A 4 -54.04 -31.44 -27.46
N THR A 5 -53.82 -32.66 -27.00
CA THR A 5 -52.61 -33.37 -26.62
C THR A 5 -51.72 -33.82 -27.80
N THR A 6 -50.40 -33.88 -27.53
CA THR A 6 -49.30 -34.81 -27.93
C THR A 6 -49.60 -36.04 -28.84
N PRO A 7 -48.60 -36.89 -29.21
CA PRO A 7 -47.25 -36.74 -29.80
C PRO A 7 -47.06 -37.71 -31.02
N THR A 8 -45.89 -37.79 -31.66
CA THR A 8 -45.40 -39.07 -32.25
C THR A 8 -43.93 -39.03 -32.69
N ALA A 9 -43.19 -40.07 -32.27
CA ALA A 9 -41.88 -40.45 -32.77
C ALA A 9 -41.99 -41.38 -34.00
N LYS A 10 -40.96 -41.40 -34.86
CA LYS A 10 -40.51 -42.63 -35.53
C LYS A 10 -39.08 -42.51 -36.06
N ALA A 11 -38.28 -43.48 -35.66
CA ALA A 11 -36.91 -43.75 -36.07
C ALA A 11 -36.86 -44.68 -37.31
N LYS A 12 -35.76 -44.60 -38.07
CA LYS A 12 -35.01 -45.65 -38.83
C LYS A 12 -34.28 -44.98 -40.01
N ALA A 13 -33.14 -45.42 -40.51
CA ALA A 13 -32.01 -46.27 -40.12
C ALA A 13 -31.05 -46.31 -41.33
N ASN A 14 -29.78 -46.64 -41.08
CA ASN A 14 -28.70 -46.98 -42.03
C ASN A 14 -28.07 -45.79 -42.80
N GLY A 15 -26.76 -45.61 -42.87
CA GLY A 15 -25.64 -46.49 -42.53
C GLY A 15 -24.69 -46.57 -43.72
N SER A 16 -23.49 -45.98 -43.63
CA SER A 16 -22.35 -46.41 -44.45
C SER A 16 -21.02 -46.12 -43.75
N LYS A 17 -20.30 -47.22 -43.54
CA LYS A 17 -18.89 -47.34 -43.14
C LYS A 17 -17.98 -46.70 -44.20
N LYS A 18 -16.83 -46.14 -43.78
CA LYS A 18 -15.51 -46.76 -44.04
C LYS A 18 -14.36 -45.97 -43.40
N SER A 19 -13.60 -46.71 -42.61
CA SER A 19 -12.22 -46.50 -42.24
C SER A 19 -11.28 -46.82 -43.41
N ALA A 20 -10.19 -46.05 -43.53
CA ALA A 20 -8.86 -46.37 -44.07
C ALA A 20 -8.05 -45.05 -43.96
N GLY A 21 -6.89 -44.94 -43.34
CA GLY A 21 -5.71 -45.79 -43.45
C GLY A 21 -4.61 -44.96 -44.13
N SER A 22 -3.60 -44.56 -43.32
CA SER A 22 -2.19 -44.16 -43.58
C SER A 22 -1.67 -44.07 -45.05
N PRO A 23 -0.63 -43.26 -45.40
CA PRO A 23 0.62 -43.17 -44.62
C PRO A 23 1.46 -41.86 -44.71
N ALA A 24 2.11 -41.51 -43.60
CA ALA A 24 3.36 -40.74 -43.65
C ALA A 24 4.49 -41.65 -44.18
N LYS A 25 4.93 -41.39 -45.42
CA LYS A 25 6.11 -42.02 -46.02
C LYS A 25 6.70 -41.08 -47.07
N SER A 26 7.65 -40.22 -46.68
CA SER A 26 8.66 -39.72 -47.61
C SER A 26 10.02 -40.22 -47.16
N LYS A 27 10.40 -41.34 -47.77
CA LYS A 27 11.75 -41.86 -47.78
C LYS A 27 12.63 -40.88 -48.55
N SER A 28 13.75 -40.56 -47.93
CA SER A 28 15.04 -40.25 -48.56
C SER A 28 15.34 -41.10 -49.81
N LYS A 29 16.15 -40.54 -50.71
CA LYS A 29 17.53 -41.01 -51.03
C LYS A 29 17.79 -41.24 -52.52
N ALA A 30 18.85 -40.60 -53.01
CA ALA A 30 19.93 -41.18 -53.82
C ALA A 30 20.98 -40.06 -53.99
N SER A 31 22.29 -40.26 -54.08
CA SER A 31 23.33 -41.28 -53.84
C SER A 31 24.59 -40.56 -54.40
N ALA A 32 25.87 -40.82 -54.14
CA ALA A 32 26.71 -41.95 -53.75
C ALA A 32 28.06 -41.32 -53.29
N GLY A 33 29.02 -41.93 -52.62
CA GLY A 33 29.26 -43.29 -52.17
C GLY A 33 30.78 -43.44 -51.94
N LYS A 34 31.20 -44.07 -50.83
CA LYS A 34 32.28 -45.08 -50.71
C LYS A 34 32.71 -45.27 -49.24
N SER A 35 32.58 -46.52 -48.80
CA SER A 35 33.09 -47.19 -47.58
C SER A 35 34.62 -47.42 -47.66
N PRO A 36 35.34 -48.06 -46.69
CA PRO A 36 34.87 -48.81 -45.49
C PRO A 36 35.72 -48.72 -44.18
N LYS A 37 35.09 -49.18 -43.07
CA LYS A 37 35.59 -49.94 -41.88
C LYS A 37 37.01 -49.70 -41.31
N THR A 38 37.06 -49.40 -39.99
CA THR A 38 37.55 -50.37 -38.96
C THR A 38 37.09 -49.98 -37.54
N LYS A 39 36.62 -50.99 -36.78
CA LYS A 39 36.39 -50.91 -35.33
C LYS A 39 37.70 -51.25 -34.61
N ALA A 40 38.06 -50.49 -33.58
CA ALA A 40 38.80 -51.01 -32.43
C ALA A 40 38.34 -50.28 -31.16
N LYS A 41 37.83 -51.05 -30.20
CA LYS A 41 37.55 -50.62 -28.82
C LYS A 41 38.83 -50.86 -28.01
N ALA A 42 39.29 -49.86 -27.27
CA ALA A 42 40.09 -50.05 -26.06
C ALA A 42 39.80 -48.91 -25.07
N LYS A 43 39.76 -49.28 -23.79
CA LYS A 43 39.33 -48.52 -22.61
C LYS A 43 40.40 -47.52 -22.12
N ALA A 44 39.89 -46.44 -21.52
CA ALA A 44 40.38 -45.69 -20.35
C ALA A 44 41.80 -45.08 -20.38
N ILE A 45 41.88 -43.75 -20.20
CA ILE A 45 42.17 -43.08 -18.92
C ILE A 45 41.98 -41.56 -19.13
N SER A 46 41.39 -40.94 -18.12
CA SER A 46 41.09 -39.53 -17.95
C SER A 46 42.30 -38.66 -17.62
N SER A 47 42.40 -37.49 -18.24
CA SER A 47 43.04 -36.27 -17.72
C SER A 47 42.31 -35.07 -18.34
N ALA A 48 41.33 -34.48 -17.65
CA ALA A 48 41.53 -33.32 -16.77
C ALA A 48 41.91 -32.02 -17.52
N ASP A 49 41.12 -31.64 -18.53
CA ASP A 49 41.01 -30.23 -18.92
C ASP A 49 40.02 -29.53 -17.98
N GLY A 50 40.59 -28.77 -17.04
CA GLY A 50 39.85 -27.92 -16.12
C GLY A 50 39.11 -26.83 -16.88
N LYS A 51 37.78 -26.94 -16.95
CA LYS A 51 36.91 -25.81 -17.29
C LYS A 51 37.26 -24.64 -16.37
N PRO A 52 37.58 -23.44 -16.90
CA PRO A 52 37.82 -22.29 -16.07
C PRO A 52 36.56 -21.99 -15.27
N LYS A 53 36.71 -21.89 -13.94
CA LYS A 53 35.65 -21.40 -13.05
C LYS A 53 35.17 -20.04 -13.60
N PRO A 54 33.86 -19.81 -13.74
CA PRO A 54 33.36 -18.52 -14.18
C PRO A 54 33.83 -17.47 -13.16
N VAL A 55 34.64 -16.53 -13.64
CA VAL A 55 35.00 -15.32 -12.90
C VAL A 55 33.68 -14.67 -12.49
N ARG A 56 33.41 -14.62 -11.18
CA ARG A 56 32.26 -13.93 -10.63
C ARG A 56 32.32 -12.49 -11.14
N ARG A 57 31.36 -12.09 -11.97
CA ARG A 57 31.18 -10.68 -12.34
C ARG A 57 31.14 -9.87 -11.05
N PRO A 58 31.82 -8.71 -10.97
CA PRO A 58 31.77 -7.87 -9.78
C PRO A 58 30.30 -7.58 -9.46
N GLU A 59 29.94 -7.78 -8.19
CA GLU A 59 28.59 -7.50 -7.71
C GLU A 59 28.36 -5.99 -7.82
N ILE A 60 27.53 -5.58 -8.78
CA ILE A 60 27.17 -4.17 -8.96
C ILE A 60 26.32 -3.78 -7.76
N ILE A 61 26.91 -3.01 -6.84
CA ILE A 61 26.20 -2.42 -5.71
C ILE A 61 25.31 -1.32 -6.28
N PRO A 62 23.97 -1.41 -6.12
CA PRO A 62 23.08 -0.34 -6.57
C PRO A 62 23.35 0.94 -5.76
N ASP A 63 23.37 2.09 -6.43
CA ASP A 63 23.48 3.38 -5.76
C ASP A 63 22.24 3.62 -4.86
N LEU A 64 22.49 4.04 -3.62
CA LEU A 64 21.44 4.41 -2.68
C LEU A 64 20.96 5.82 -3.03
N PRO A 65 19.66 6.03 -3.28
CA PRO A 65 19.15 7.39 -3.50
C PRO A 65 19.31 8.21 -2.22
N PRO A 66 19.56 9.53 -2.33
CA PRO A 66 19.69 10.39 -1.16
C PRO A 66 18.39 10.40 -0.36
N PHE A 67 18.51 10.22 0.96
CA PHE A 67 17.40 10.39 1.89
C PHE A 67 17.27 11.87 2.23
N GLU A 68 16.46 12.57 1.45
CA GLU A 68 16.14 13.98 1.67
C GLU A 68 15.32 14.13 2.95
N LYS A 69 15.82 14.93 3.90
CA LYS A 69 15.15 15.18 5.17
C LYS A 69 13.88 15.98 4.95
N VAL A 70 12.82 15.57 5.63
CA VAL A 70 11.59 16.37 5.75
C VAL A 70 11.78 17.35 6.90
N ASP A 71 11.57 18.65 6.66
CA ASP A 71 11.61 19.68 7.71
C ASP A 71 10.32 19.63 8.54
N THR A 72 10.23 18.60 9.38
CA THR A 72 9.10 18.37 10.28
C THR A 72 9.55 18.26 11.73
N ARG A 73 8.65 18.62 12.64
CA ARG A 73 8.82 18.46 14.10
C ARG A 73 8.07 17.25 14.65
N LEU A 74 7.46 16.46 13.77
CA LEU A 74 6.61 15.33 14.14
C LEU A 74 7.45 14.10 14.45
N ASP A 75 7.24 13.55 15.64
CA ASP A 75 7.74 12.23 16.00
C ASP A 75 6.93 11.14 15.28
N LEU A 76 7.45 9.91 15.26
CA LEU A 76 6.79 8.77 14.62
C LEU A 76 5.34 8.59 15.11
N THR A 77 5.12 8.60 16.42
CA THR A 77 3.79 8.39 17.02
C THR A 77 2.80 9.49 16.65
N GLU A 78 3.23 10.75 16.60
CA GLU A 78 2.33 11.84 16.20
C GLU A 78 1.98 11.76 14.72
N ALA A 79 2.97 11.46 13.87
CA ALA A 79 2.75 11.26 12.45
C ALA A 79 1.78 10.09 12.19
N GLU A 80 1.96 8.94 12.86
CA GLU A 80 1.07 7.79 12.73
C GLU A 80 -0.38 8.11 13.16
N GLN A 81 -0.57 8.89 14.23
CA GLN A 81 -1.90 9.37 14.61
C GLN A 81 -2.54 10.24 13.53
N ARG A 82 -1.77 11.14 12.92
CA ARG A 82 -2.24 11.98 11.80
C ARG A 82 -2.53 11.15 10.55
N MET A 83 -1.70 10.15 10.24
CA MET A 83 -1.95 9.18 9.17
C MET A 83 -3.25 8.41 9.42
N ALA A 84 -3.45 7.88 10.63
CA ALA A 84 -4.66 7.14 10.99
C ALA A 84 -5.92 8.01 10.83
N LEU A 85 -5.89 9.25 11.30
CA LEU A 85 -7.00 10.19 11.17
C LEU A 85 -7.28 10.51 9.69
N ARG A 86 -6.22 10.79 8.92
CA ARG A 86 -6.29 11.05 7.49
C ARG A 86 -6.94 9.90 6.75
N GLU A 87 -6.47 8.68 6.98
CA GLU A 87 -6.95 7.47 6.32
C GLU A 87 -8.41 7.18 6.66
N TYR A 88 -8.80 7.34 7.93
CA TYR A 88 -10.18 7.21 8.36
C TYR A 88 -11.09 8.21 7.62
N LEU A 89 -10.74 9.51 7.64
CA LEU A 89 -11.55 10.56 7.02
C LEU A 89 -11.62 10.40 5.50
N PHE A 90 -10.52 9.94 4.89
CA PHE A 90 -10.44 9.71 3.45
C PHE A 90 -11.30 8.51 3.01
N ARG A 91 -11.26 7.41 3.79
CA ARG A 91 -12.08 6.21 3.56
C ARG A 91 -13.57 6.50 3.69
N PHE A 92 -13.99 6.99 4.86
CA PHE A 92 -15.40 7.14 5.20
C PHE A 92 -16.00 8.48 4.80
N ARG A 93 -15.34 9.24 3.92
CA ARG A 93 -15.83 10.56 3.47
C ARG A 93 -17.29 10.52 2.99
N ALA A 94 -17.68 9.44 2.32
CA ALA A 94 -19.02 9.30 1.74
C ALA A 94 -20.06 9.06 2.85
N ALA A 95 -19.79 8.13 3.76
CA ALA A 95 -20.64 7.86 4.92
C ALA A 95 -20.74 9.07 5.86
N LEU A 96 -19.64 9.82 6.04
CA LEU A 96 -19.59 11.03 6.88
C LEU A 96 -20.08 12.28 6.15
N SER A 97 -20.45 12.19 4.87
CA SER A 97 -20.83 13.33 4.03
C SER A 97 -19.80 14.47 4.01
N ILE A 98 -18.51 14.16 4.08
CA ILE A 98 -17.41 15.13 4.07
C ILE A 98 -17.09 15.52 2.62
N PRO A 99 -17.12 16.82 2.27
CA PRO A 99 -16.79 17.26 0.93
C PRO A 99 -15.28 17.17 0.67
N GLU A 100 -14.90 16.83 -0.56
CA GLU A 100 -13.49 16.59 -0.94
C GLU A 100 -12.57 17.80 -0.70
N ARG A 101 -13.11 19.01 -0.81
CA ARG A 101 -12.40 20.27 -0.53
C ARG A 101 -11.91 20.41 0.91
N SER A 102 -12.45 19.63 1.85
CA SER A 102 -12.08 19.67 3.26
C SER A 102 -10.90 18.77 3.61
N LEU A 103 -10.46 17.90 2.70
CA LEU A 103 -9.39 16.92 2.92
C LEU A 103 -7.95 17.47 2.84
N PRO A 104 -7.60 18.48 2.01
CA PRO A 104 -6.22 18.94 1.89
C PRO A 104 -5.55 19.35 3.22
N PRO A 105 -6.23 19.99 4.20
CA PRO A 105 -5.65 20.25 5.51
C PRO A 105 -5.24 19.00 6.30
N VAL A 106 -5.76 17.83 5.93
CA VAL A 106 -5.43 16.54 6.56
C VAL A 106 -4.26 15.85 5.84
N ASP A 107 -3.86 16.32 4.66
CA ASP A 107 -2.64 15.84 3.98
C ASP A 107 -1.39 16.64 4.39
N ASP A 108 -1.54 17.81 5.03
CA ASP A 108 -0.45 18.65 5.56
C ASP A 108 -0.30 18.42 7.07
N PHE A 109 0.60 17.52 7.46
CA PHE A 109 0.80 17.19 8.88
C PHE A 109 1.59 18.26 9.63
N ASP A 110 2.39 19.08 8.94
CA ASP A 110 3.23 20.09 9.58
C ASP A 110 2.41 21.28 10.09
N ARG A 111 1.19 21.44 9.57
CA ARG A 111 0.23 22.42 10.05
C ARG A 111 -0.78 21.81 11.03
N PRO A 112 -1.21 22.57 12.06
CA PRO A 112 -2.34 22.16 12.88
C PRO A 112 -3.63 22.20 12.05
N LEU A 113 -4.57 21.30 12.38
CA LEU A 113 -5.90 21.32 11.78
C LEU A 113 -6.61 22.64 12.10
N THR A 114 -7.22 23.23 11.08
CA THR A 114 -7.98 24.47 11.25
C THR A 114 -9.28 24.21 12.02
N GLU A 115 -9.79 25.22 12.71
CA GLU A 115 -11.09 25.15 13.41
C GLU A 115 -12.24 24.76 12.46
N ALA A 116 -12.20 25.27 11.22
CA ALA A 116 -13.16 24.90 10.19
C ALA A 116 -13.09 23.40 9.83
N SER A 117 -11.88 22.84 9.73
CA SER A 117 -11.68 21.40 9.49
C SER A 117 -12.21 20.57 10.65
N VAL A 118 -11.86 20.93 11.89
CA VAL A 118 -12.32 20.23 13.10
C VAL A 118 -13.83 20.25 13.20
N ARG A 119 -14.46 21.40 12.95
CA ARG A 119 -15.92 21.55 12.92
C ARG A 119 -16.58 20.61 11.91
N VAL A 120 -16.05 20.54 10.69
CA VAL A 120 -16.59 19.66 9.65
C VAL A 120 -16.44 18.20 10.07
N PHE A 121 -15.25 17.78 10.52
CA PHE A 121 -14.99 16.38 10.85
C PHE A 121 -15.75 15.91 12.09
N ALA A 122 -15.63 16.64 13.20
CA ALA A 122 -16.35 16.31 14.43
C ALA A 122 -17.86 16.41 14.24
N GLY A 123 -18.36 17.44 13.54
CA GLY A 123 -19.78 17.60 13.26
C GLY A 123 -20.36 16.47 12.42
N SER A 124 -19.62 15.99 11.42
CA SER A 124 -20.01 14.80 10.62
C SER A 124 -20.02 13.51 11.45
N MET A 125 -19.00 13.29 12.30
CA MET A 125 -18.94 12.11 13.17
C MET A 125 -20.08 12.11 14.20
N LEU A 126 -20.39 13.27 14.79
CA LEU A 126 -21.49 13.40 15.76
C LEU A 126 -22.86 13.20 15.12
N GLU A 127 -23.09 13.67 13.89
CA GLU A 127 -24.35 13.42 13.18
C GLU A 127 -24.55 11.92 12.95
N LEU A 128 -23.50 11.21 12.52
CA LEU A 128 -23.55 9.78 12.31
C LEU A 128 -23.82 8.98 13.61
N ILE A 129 -23.23 9.41 14.72
CA ILE A 129 -23.50 8.81 16.04
C ILE A 129 -24.94 9.10 16.49
N ARG A 130 -25.44 10.31 16.23
CA ARG A 130 -26.82 10.70 16.53
C ARG A 130 -27.82 9.80 15.80
N GLU A 131 -27.61 9.55 14.51
CA GLU A 131 -28.47 8.66 13.71
C GLU A 131 -28.54 7.24 14.29
N GLU A 132 -27.44 6.71 14.84
CA GLU A 132 -27.44 5.40 15.51
C GLU A 132 -28.24 5.42 16.83
N ILE A 133 -28.14 6.51 17.59
CA ILE A 133 -28.67 6.62 18.95
C ILE A 133 -30.04 7.32 18.98
N GLU A 134 -30.70 7.50 17.83
CA GLU A 134 -31.96 8.25 17.69
C GLU A 134 -33.07 7.74 18.65
N HIS A 135 -33.03 6.45 19.00
CA HIS A 135 -33.95 5.84 19.96
C HIS A 135 -33.72 6.24 21.44
N ASN A 136 -32.57 6.85 21.77
CA ASN A 136 -32.28 7.42 23.08
C ASN A 136 -32.37 8.94 23.01
N GLY A 137 -33.61 9.45 23.05
CA GLY A 137 -33.95 10.84 22.77
C GLY A 137 -33.12 11.87 23.54
N GLN A 138 -32.85 11.66 24.82
CA GLN A 138 -32.08 12.62 25.64
C GLN A 138 -30.62 12.76 25.17
N LEU A 139 -29.96 11.65 24.84
CA LEU A 139 -28.58 11.68 24.35
C LEU A 139 -28.52 12.17 22.91
N ALA A 140 -29.50 11.78 22.08
CA ALA A 140 -29.61 12.26 20.70
C ALA A 140 -29.81 13.78 20.63
N ASP A 141 -30.66 14.35 21.50
CA ASP A 141 -30.89 15.79 21.60
C ASP A 141 -29.64 16.53 22.09
N LYS A 142 -28.92 15.96 23.08
CA LYS A 142 -27.65 16.51 23.56
C LYS A 142 -26.59 16.54 22.45
N ILE A 143 -26.47 15.47 21.66
CA ILE A 143 -25.55 15.40 20.53
C ILE A 143 -25.94 16.43 19.46
N LEU A 144 -27.23 16.56 19.16
CA LEU A 144 -27.73 17.55 18.20
C LEU A 144 -27.38 18.98 18.64
N HIS A 145 -27.63 19.31 19.90
CA HIS A 145 -27.29 20.61 20.48
C HIS A 145 -25.79 20.92 20.34
N HIS A 146 -24.93 19.98 20.73
CA HIS A 146 -23.48 20.15 20.60
C HIS A 146 -23.02 20.23 19.14
N ARG A 147 -23.66 19.51 18.22
CA ARG A 147 -23.37 19.61 16.79
C ARG A 147 -23.75 21.00 16.24
N GLU A 148 -24.89 21.53 16.62
CA GLU A 148 -25.29 22.89 16.25
C GLU A 148 -24.32 23.92 16.83
N GLU A 149 -23.91 23.74 18.09
CA GLU A 149 -22.90 24.58 18.71
C GLU A 149 -21.57 24.52 17.94
N LEU A 150 -21.13 23.33 17.51
CA LEU A 150 -19.96 23.20 16.64
C LEU A 150 -20.15 23.98 15.33
N ARG A 151 -21.31 23.85 14.69
CA ARG A 151 -21.61 24.48 13.40
C ARG A 151 -21.48 26.01 13.45
N TYR A 152 -21.98 26.64 14.49
CA TYR A 152 -22.10 28.09 14.59
C TYR A 152 -20.98 28.77 15.38
N TYR A 153 -20.45 28.12 16.43
CA TYR A 153 -19.64 28.82 17.45
C TYR A 153 -18.32 28.15 17.82
N ALA A 154 -17.92 27.03 17.20
CA ALA A 154 -16.73 26.31 17.66
C ALA A 154 -15.40 26.92 17.25
N ASP A 155 -14.66 27.32 18.28
CA ASP A 155 -13.22 27.34 18.38
C ASP A 155 -12.70 25.98 18.93
N LEU A 156 -11.38 25.79 18.98
CA LEU A 156 -10.78 24.54 19.47
C LEU A 156 -11.09 24.26 20.95
N ALA A 157 -11.21 25.29 21.78
CA ALA A 157 -11.51 25.14 23.21
C ALA A 157 -12.92 24.60 23.43
N ARG A 158 -13.90 25.11 22.68
CA ARG A 158 -15.27 24.63 22.72
C ARG A 158 -15.41 23.21 22.20
N PHE A 159 -14.67 22.86 21.14
CA PHE A 159 -14.60 21.47 20.69
C PHE A 159 -14.11 20.53 21.82
N ALA A 160 -13.05 20.92 22.54
CA ALA A 160 -12.57 20.14 23.67
C ALA A 160 -13.61 20.03 24.81
N ALA A 161 -14.31 21.12 25.13
CA ALA A 161 -15.38 21.10 26.13
C ALA A 161 -16.54 20.18 25.74
N ILE A 162 -16.96 20.23 24.47
CA ILE A 162 -17.99 19.33 23.92
C ILE A 162 -17.53 17.87 23.99
N TYR A 163 -16.29 17.61 23.59
CA TYR A 163 -15.71 16.27 23.65
C TYR A 163 -15.75 15.71 25.08
N MET A 164 -15.27 16.47 26.06
CA MET A 164 -15.28 16.08 27.47
C MET A 164 -16.70 15.87 28.00
N GLY A 165 -17.67 16.71 27.59
CA GLY A 165 -19.06 16.57 27.98
C GLY A 165 -19.78 15.35 27.39
N LEU A 166 -19.23 14.76 26.33
CA LEU A 166 -19.73 13.56 25.65
C LEU A 166 -18.92 12.30 25.97
N GLU A 167 -17.77 12.45 26.62
CA GLU A 167 -16.79 11.38 26.82
C GLU A 167 -17.39 10.14 27.50
N ASP A 168 -17.98 10.32 28.68
CA ASP A 168 -18.59 9.23 29.45
C ASP A 168 -19.85 8.69 28.76
N SER A 169 -20.64 9.57 28.12
CA SER A 169 -21.90 9.19 27.47
C SER A 169 -21.67 8.34 26.21
N LEU A 170 -20.56 8.57 25.51
CA LEU A 170 -20.20 7.86 24.28
C LEU A 170 -19.09 6.80 24.48
N GLY A 171 -18.51 6.72 25.68
CA GLY A 171 -17.40 5.83 26.00
C GLY A 171 -16.14 6.16 25.18
N LEU A 172 -15.83 7.45 25.04
CA LEU A 172 -14.67 7.92 24.26
C LEU A 172 -13.36 7.72 25.04
N ARG A 173 -12.27 7.48 24.33
CA ARG A 173 -10.94 7.32 24.94
C ARG A 173 -10.32 8.67 25.28
N LYS A 174 -9.98 8.89 26.55
CA LYS A 174 -9.24 10.08 27.01
C LYS A 174 -7.94 10.30 26.22
N PRO A 175 -7.65 11.54 25.77
CA PRO A 175 -6.35 11.90 25.23
C PRO A 175 -5.22 11.56 26.22
N ILE A 176 -4.11 11.04 25.71
CA ILE A 176 -2.98 10.59 26.54
C ILE A 176 -2.33 11.82 27.22
N GLY A 177 -2.04 11.72 28.51
CA GLY A 177 -1.44 12.80 29.32
C GLY A 177 -2.43 13.60 30.16
N GLN A 178 -3.69 13.14 30.30
CA GLN A 178 -4.71 13.75 31.15
C GLN A 178 -4.64 13.33 32.63
N GLU A 179 -3.88 12.28 32.97
CA GLU A 179 -3.82 11.73 34.34
C GLU A 179 -2.90 12.50 35.31
N ARG A 180 -2.09 13.45 34.84
CA ARG A 180 -1.15 14.16 35.74
C ARG A 180 -1.74 15.35 36.49
N ASP A 181 -2.89 15.88 36.10
CA ASP A 181 -3.52 16.99 36.82
C ASP A 181 -5.02 16.74 36.98
N GLY A 182 -5.40 16.21 38.15
CA GLY A 182 -6.78 15.91 38.57
C GLY A 182 -7.68 17.13 38.78
N SER A 183 -7.54 18.19 37.98
CA SER A 183 -8.44 19.33 37.99
C SER A 183 -8.65 19.86 36.58
N LEU A 184 -9.86 19.69 36.08
CA LEU A 184 -10.40 20.43 34.94
C LEU A 184 -10.26 21.95 35.21
N PRO A 185 -9.85 22.79 34.24
CA PRO A 185 -10.29 24.17 34.20
C PRO A 185 -11.68 24.18 33.53
N VAL A 186 -12.66 23.52 34.15
CA VAL A 186 -14.08 23.69 33.81
C VAL A 186 -14.57 24.86 34.62
N GLU A 187 -14.22 26.05 34.16
CA GLU A 187 -15.04 27.25 34.35
C GLU A 187 -14.76 28.16 33.17
N LEU A 188 -15.72 28.19 32.24
CA LEU A 188 -15.81 29.11 31.12
C LEU A 188 -16.17 30.50 31.65
N ASP A 189 -15.28 31.09 32.46
CA ASP A 189 -15.38 32.50 32.83
C ASP A 189 -14.79 33.33 31.69
N LEU A 190 -15.70 33.91 30.90
CA LEU A 190 -15.44 34.72 29.70
C LEU A 190 -14.82 36.10 30.02
N SER A 191 -14.39 36.36 31.25
CA SER A 191 -14.00 37.69 31.73
C SER A 191 -12.49 37.99 31.79
N SER A 192 -11.58 37.02 31.61
CA SER A 192 -10.13 37.26 31.83
C SER A 192 -9.26 37.13 30.57
N ARG A 193 -8.88 38.27 30.00
CA ARG A 193 -8.15 38.43 28.73
C ARG A 193 -6.63 38.12 28.75
N ARG A 194 -6.04 37.54 29.81
CA ARG A 194 -4.56 37.39 29.91
C ARG A 194 -3.98 35.98 29.94
N SER A 195 -4.80 34.92 29.82
CA SER A 195 -4.29 33.53 29.78
C SER A 195 -4.98 32.68 28.71
N ALA A 196 -5.14 33.22 27.49
CA ALA A 196 -5.85 32.54 26.41
C ALA A 196 -5.02 31.43 25.72
N ALA A 197 -3.68 31.52 25.74
CA ALA A 197 -2.81 30.56 25.04
C ALA A 197 -2.70 29.18 25.74
N SER A 198 -2.97 29.09 27.05
CA SER A 198 -2.95 27.82 27.80
C SER A 198 -4.29 27.07 27.81
N ARG A 199 -5.37 27.70 27.31
CA ARG A 199 -6.72 27.13 27.27
C ARG A 199 -7.04 26.40 25.96
N LEU A 200 -6.24 26.62 24.91
CA LEU A 200 -6.42 25.94 23.64
C LEU A 200 -5.80 24.55 23.70
N PRO A 201 -6.52 23.50 23.28
CA PRO A 201 -5.93 22.17 23.20
C PRO A 201 -4.77 22.18 22.21
N SER A 202 -3.64 21.57 22.60
CA SER A 202 -2.51 21.38 21.70
C SER A 202 -2.94 20.61 20.43
N PRO A 203 -2.31 20.83 19.26
CA PRO A 203 -2.69 20.17 18.01
C PRO A 203 -2.78 18.64 18.10
N ILE A 204 -1.83 18.01 18.79
CA ILE A 204 -1.83 16.55 19.03
C ILE A 204 -3.08 16.08 19.80
N ARG A 205 -3.53 16.85 20.80
CA ARG A 205 -4.77 16.54 21.56
C ARG A 205 -6.00 16.64 20.66
N VAL A 206 -6.05 17.61 19.77
CA VAL A 206 -7.16 17.73 18.80
C VAL A 206 -7.23 16.49 17.90
N VAL A 207 -6.08 16.02 17.41
CA VAL A 207 -5.99 14.78 16.62
C VAL A 207 -6.46 13.57 17.43
N GLN A 208 -6.01 13.43 18.68
CA GLN A 208 -6.44 12.33 19.56
C GLN A 208 -7.94 12.33 19.86
N MET A 209 -8.54 13.50 20.11
CA MET A 209 -9.99 13.62 20.30
C MET A 209 -10.76 13.22 19.04
N LEU A 210 -10.29 13.65 17.86
CA LEU A 210 -10.89 13.24 16.59
C LEU A 210 -10.72 11.74 16.30
N LEU A 211 -9.57 11.16 16.65
CA LEU A 211 -9.35 9.71 16.56
C LEU A 211 -10.29 8.94 17.47
N ALA A 212 -10.47 9.36 18.72
CA ALA A 212 -11.41 8.70 19.63
C ALA A 212 -12.87 8.77 19.12
N LEU A 213 -13.29 9.90 18.54
CA LEU A 213 -14.57 10.00 17.84
C LEU A 213 -14.63 9.06 16.63
N SER A 214 -13.56 8.97 15.85
CA SER A 214 -13.48 8.06 14.71
C SER A 214 -13.62 6.60 15.15
N GLU A 215 -12.95 6.18 16.22
CA GLU A 215 -13.09 4.83 16.79
C GLU A 215 -14.52 4.54 17.24
N ARG A 216 -15.21 5.53 17.84
CA ARG A 216 -16.63 5.40 18.21
C ARG A 216 -17.52 5.25 17.00
N THR A 217 -17.29 6.02 15.93
CA THR A 217 -18.09 5.92 14.70
C THR A 217 -17.87 4.60 13.95
N LEU A 218 -16.71 3.94 14.06
CA LEU A 218 -16.49 2.62 13.46
C LEU A 218 -17.49 1.56 13.95
N ARG A 219 -18.12 1.79 15.11
CA ARG A 219 -19.14 0.91 15.68
C ARG A 219 -20.53 1.13 15.10
N THR A 220 -20.77 2.25 14.40
CA THR A 220 -22.10 2.58 13.88
C THR A 220 -22.52 1.63 12.75
N PRO A 221 -23.82 1.28 12.64
CA PRO A 221 -24.31 0.38 11.59
C PRO A 221 -23.98 0.86 10.17
N ALA A 222 -24.03 2.18 9.93
CA ALA A 222 -23.73 2.76 8.62
C ALA A 222 -22.27 2.51 8.18
N ILE A 223 -21.31 2.69 9.09
CA ILE A 223 -19.90 2.45 8.80
C ILE A 223 -19.61 0.95 8.69
N ARG A 224 -20.24 0.13 9.54
CA ARG A 224 -20.09 -1.33 9.46
C ARG A 224 -20.65 -1.89 8.15
N ALA A 225 -21.79 -1.39 7.68
CA ALA A 225 -22.34 -1.77 6.39
C ALA A 225 -21.41 -1.39 5.22
N ASP A 226 -20.79 -0.20 5.28
CA ASP A 226 -19.78 0.22 4.30
C ASP A 226 -18.51 -0.65 4.34
N LEU A 227 -18.04 -1.03 5.53
CA LEU A 227 -16.90 -1.93 5.73
C LEU A 227 -17.15 -3.33 5.13
N GLU A 228 -18.36 -3.86 5.27
CA GLU A 228 -18.72 -5.23 4.87
C GLU A 228 -19.14 -5.33 3.39
N SER A 229 -19.33 -4.20 2.70
CA SER A 229 -19.79 -4.14 1.31
C SER A 229 -18.72 -4.57 0.29
N GLN A 230 -18.70 -5.86 -0.04
CA GLN A 230 -17.84 -6.42 -1.11
C GLN A 230 -18.41 -6.21 -2.52
N THR A 231 -19.69 -5.85 -2.64
CA THR A 231 -20.38 -5.69 -3.93
C THR A 231 -19.72 -4.61 -4.76
N GLU A 232 -19.35 -3.49 -4.14
CA GLU A 232 -18.74 -2.38 -4.84
C GLU A 232 -17.30 -2.69 -5.28
N GLU A 233 -16.57 -3.56 -4.58
CA GLU A 233 -15.19 -3.93 -4.97
C GLU A 233 -15.19 -4.69 -6.30
N ASN A 234 -16.12 -5.64 -6.43
CA ASN A 234 -16.33 -6.40 -7.64
C ASN A 234 -16.73 -5.51 -8.82
N VAL A 235 -17.52 -4.46 -8.57
CA VAL A 235 -17.89 -3.47 -9.59
C VAL A 235 -16.65 -2.74 -10.10
N LEU A 236 -15.78 -2.24 -9.22
CA LEU A 236 -14.53 -1.57 -9.61
C LEU A 236 -13.62 -2.47 -10.43
N ARG A 237 -13.42 -3.73 -10.01
CA ARG A 237 -12.60 -4.71 -10.74
C ARG A 237 -13.17 -4.99 -12.14
N ARG A 238 -14.49 -5.10 -12.28
CA ARG A 238 -15.15 -5.26 -13.60
C ARG A 238 -14.97 -4.03 -14.48
N GLN A 239 -15.14 -2.83 -13.91
CA GLN A 239 -14.93 -1.57 -14.63
C GLN A 239 -13.48 -1.46 -15.13
N HIS A 240 -12.50 -1.75 -14.27
CA HIS A 240 -11.08 -1.79 -14.63
C HIS A 240 -10.80 -2.76 -15.76
N LEU A 241 -11.25 -4.02 -15.65
CA LEU A 241 -11.06 -5.03 -16.69
C LEU A 241 -11.67 -4.57 -18.03
N SER A 242 -12.83 -3.93 -17.99
CA SER A 242 -13.45 -3.37 -19.18
C SER A 242 -12.65 -2.22 -19.79
N ALA A 243 -12.07 -1.35 -18.97
CA ALA A 243 -11.26 -0.22 -19.40
C ALA A 243 -9.92 -0.66 -20.00
N VAL A 244 -9.26 -1.64 -19.36
CA VAL A 244 -8.02 -2.23 -19.90
C VAL A 244 -8.28 -2.89 -21.25
N LYS A 245 -9.35 -3.70 -21.37
CA LYS A 245 -9.73 -4.32 -22.65
C LYS A 245 -9.99 -3.28 -23.76
N LYS A 246 -10.64 -2.16 -23.43
CA LYS A 246 -10.88 -1.07 -24.38
C LYS A 246 -9.57 -0.41 -24.82
N GLU A 247 -8.67 -0.12 -23.89
CA GLU A 247 -7.37 0.51 -24.22
C GLU A 247 -6.46 -0.45 -25.00
N THR A 248 -6.44 -1.74 -24.68
CA THR A 248 -5.67 -2.74 -25.45
C THR A 248 -6.21 -2.90 -26.87
N ALA A 249 -7.54 -2.94 -27.05
CA ALA A 249 -8.15 -3.00 -28.38
C ALA A 249 -7.85 -1.72 -29.18
N ALA A 250 -7.93 -0.55 -28.54
CA ALA A 250 -7.57 0.72 -29.17
C ALA A 250 -6.09 0.74 -29.59
N TRP A 251 -5.19 0.27 -28.73
CA TRP A 251 -3.77 0.14 -29.04
C TRP A 251 -3.51 -0.78 -30.22
N GLU A 252 -4.13 -1.96 -30.29
CA GLU A 252 -3.97 -2.87 -31.43
C GLU A 252 -4.37 -2.22 -32.76
N THR A 253 -5.43 -1.40 -32.76
CA THR A 253 -5.82 -0.65 -33.97
C THR A 253 -4.82 0.44 -34.34
N ARG A 254 -4.26 1.17 -33.36
CA ARG A 254 -3.23 2.20 -33.61
C ARG A 254 -1.92 1.57 -34.07
N LYS A 255 -1.50 0.49 -33.41
CA LYS A 255 -0.31 -0.28 -33.77
C LYS A 255 -0.37 -0.76 -35.21
N LYS A 256 -1.50 -1.34 -35.66
CA LYS A 256 -1.69 -1.74 -37.07
C LYS A 256 -1.50 -0.56 -38.03
N LYS A 257 -2.07 0.62 -37.72
CA LYS A 257 -1.88 1.84 -38.55
C LYS A 257 -0.43 2.31 -38.59
N LEU A 258 0.28 2.27 -37.45
CA LEU A 258 1.69 2.65 -37.36
C LEU A 258 2.60 1.66 -38.11
N ASP A 259 2.32 0.36 -38.01
CA ASP A 259 3.04 -0.68 -38.72
C ASP A 259 2.84 -0.54 -40.25
N GLU A 260 1.60 -0.31 -40.71
CA GLU A 260 1.28 -0.01 -42.11
C GLU A 260 1.94 1.28 -42.61
N ALA A 261 2.01 2.32 -41.79
CA ALA A 261 2.72 3.56 -42.12
C ALA A 261 4.23 3.35 -42.22
N SER A 262 4.80 2.55 -41.30
CA SER A 262 6.23 2.20 -41.34
C SER A 262 6.59 1.38 -42.59
N ALA A 263 5.71 0.46 -43.02
CA ALA A 263 5.91 -0.34 -44.22
C ALA A 263 5.90 0.51 -45.52
N LYS A 264 5.25 1.69 -45.49
CA LYS A 264 5.19 2.62 -46.63
C LYS A 264 6.37 3.59 -46.70
N THR A 265 7.19 3.71 -45.64
CA THR A 265 8.36 4.58 -45.63
C THR A 265 9.53 3.98 -46.44
N LYS A 266 10.10 4.76 -47.37
CA LYS A 266 11.19 4.32 -48.27
C LYS A 266 12.57 4.85 -47.87
N GLY A 267 12.64 5.84 -46.98
CA GLY A 267 13.89 6.46 -46.53
C GLY A 267 14.42 5.94 -45.20
N ALA A 268 15.74 5.92 -45.02
CA ALA A 268 16.39 5.52 -43.76
C ALA A 268 16.06 6.49 -42.60
N ALA A 269 15.95 7.80 -42.89
CA ALA A 269 15.55 8.81 -41.91
C ALA A 269 14.08 8.63 -41.49
N ASP A 270 13.19 8.40 -42.46
CA ASP A 270 11.75 8.18 -42.21
C ASP A 270 11.51 6.87 -41.43
N SER A 271 12.28 5.82 -41.71
CA SER A 271 12.22 4.57 -40.95
C SER A 271 12.64 4.76 -39.49
N LYS A 272 13.66 5.59 -39.23
CA LYS A 272 14.09 5.93 -37.87
C LYS A 272 13.02 6.74 -37.13
N ALA A 273 12.39 7.70 -37.81
CA ALA A 273 11.28 8.48 -37.26
C ALA A 273 10.04 7.61 -36.97
N ALA A 274 9.68 6.69 -37.87
CA ALA A 274 8.57 5.75 -37.67
C ALA A 274 8.80 4.82 -36.47
N ARG A 275 10.04 4.33 -36.27
CA ARG A 275 10.41 3.54 -35.09
C ARG A 275 10.34 4.35 -33.80
N ALA A 276 10.80 5.61 -33.83
CA ALA A 276 10.71 6.51 -32.67
C ALA A 276 9.25 6.80 -32.31
N ASN A 277 8.39 7.06 -33.31
CA ASN A 277 6.97 7.27 -33.10
C ASN A 277 6.30 6.03 -32.51
N LEU A 278 6.56 4.83 -33.05
CA LEU A 278 6.03 3.58 -32.50
C LEU A 278 6.50 3.34 -31.06
N ALA A 279 7.77 3.63 -30.73
CA ALA A 279 8.28 3.52 -29.38
C ALA A 279 7.61 4.52 -28.42
N SER A 280 7.38 5.76 -28.87
CA SER A 280 6.69 6.79 -28.07
C SER A 280 5.23 6.43 -27.79
N GLU A 281 4.51 5.95 -28.81
CA GLU A 281 3.11 5.52 -28.71
C GLU A 281 2.97 4.25 -27.87
N LEU A 282 3.92 3.31 -27.98
CA LEU A 282 3.96 2.14 -27.11
C LEU A 282 4.19 2.54 -25.65
N ARG A 283 5.09 3.49 -25.39
CA ARG A 283 5.33 4.03 -24.04
C ARG A 283 4.08 4.72 -23.50
N GLU A 284 3.38 5.50 -24.32
CA GLU A 284 2.13 6.14 -23.92
C GLU A 284 1.04 5.13 -23.59
N HIS A 285 0.88 4.10 -24.42
CA HIS A 285 -0.05 3.00 -24.14
C HIS A 285 0.29 2.29 -22.82
N GLN A 286 1.57 1.98 -22.57
CA GLN A 286 2.01 1.39 -21.31
C GLN A 286 1.64 2.28 -20.12
N LEU A 287 1.89 3.58 -20.19
CA LEU A 287 1.54 4.53 -19.13
C LEU A 287 0.02 4.64 -18.90
N ARG A 288 -0.81 4.55 -19.94
CA ARG A 288 -2.27 4.49 -19.80
C ARG A 288 -2.73 3.23 -19.08
N VAL A 289 -2.14 2.07 -19.40
CA VAL A 289 -2.43 0.81 -18.70
C VAL A 289 -1.99 0.89 -17.24
N VAL A 290 -0.81 1.46 -16.97
CA VAL A 290 -0.33 1.69 -15.60
C VAL A 290 -1.26 2.64 -14.85
N GLN A 291 -1.74 3.73 -15.47
CA GLN A 291 -2.73 4.63 -14.86
C GLN A 291 -4.02 3.89 -14.48
N LEU A 292 -4.54 3.01 -15.33
CA LEU A 292 -5.72 2.20 -15.00
C LEU A 292 -5.46 1.30 -13.78
N ASN A 293 -4.28 0.67 -13.71
CA ASN A 293 -3.90 -0.17 -12.57
C ASN A 293 -3.72 0.65 -11.28
N VAL A 294 -3.08 1.82 -11.37
CA VAL A 294 -2.92 2.76 -10.25
C VAL A 294 -4.28 3.23 -9.74
N ASN A 295 -5.21 3.59 -10.64
CA ASN A 295 -6.55 4.04 -10.25
C ASN A 295 -7.36 2.91 -9.58
N LEU A 296 -7.30 1.69 -10.10
CA LEU A 296 -7.91 0.54 -9.42
C LEU A 296 -7.30 0.36 -8.02
N ARG A 297 -5.97 0.41 -7.89
CA ARG A 297 -5.29 0.29 -6.59
C ARG A 297 -5.71 1.40 -5.64
N ALA A 298 -5.81 2.65 -6.10
CA ALA A 298 -6.28 3.78 -5.34
C ALA A 298 -7.72 3.56 -4.83
N ASP A 299 -8.64 3.15 -5.70
CA ASP A 299 -10.03 2.91 -5.31
C ASP A 299 -10.19 1.71 -4.35
N LEU A 300 -9.39 0.65 -4.54
CA LEU A 300 -9.35 -0.48 -3.61
C LEU A 300 -8.73 -0.08 -2.26
N SER A 301 -7.66 0.73 -2.27
CA SER A 301 -6.98 1.18 -1.04
C SER A 301 -7.90 2.02 -0.16
N ARG A 302 -8.76 2.84 -0.76
CA ARG A 302 -9.81 3.60 -0.04
C ARG A 302 -10.77 2.72 0.74
N ARG A 303 -10.93 1.45 0.36
CA ARG A 303 -11.78 0.47 1.07
C ARG A 303 -11.02 -0.40 2.05
N ALA A 304 -9.73 -0.18 2.25
CA ALA A 304 -8.95 -0.83 3.27
C ALA A 304 -8.69 0.14 4.42
N LEU A 305 -8.74 -0.33 5.68
CA LEU A 305 -8.33 0.47 6.84
C LEU A 305 -6.80 0.37 6.90
N ARG A 306 -6.11 0.99 5.94
CA ARG A 306 -4.64 0.94 5.87
C ARG A 306 -4.08 2.25 6.38
N HIS A 307 -3.69 2.25 7.64
CA HIS A 307 -2.70 3.21 8.17
C HIS A 307 -1.38 2.50 8.51
N GLU A 308 -1.26 1.22 8.13
CA GLU A 308 -0.08 0.41 8.38
C GLU A 308 1.06 0.80 7.44
N SER A 309 2.28 0.64 7.91
CA SER A 309 3.48 0.78 7.09
C SER A 309 3.48 -0.20 5.91
N LEU A 310 4.17 0.19 4.85
CA LEU A 310 4.48 -0.72 3.73
C LEU A 310 5.38 -1.88 4.18
N GLY A 311 6.09 -1.69 5.28
CA GLY A 311 7.03 -2.62 5.89
C GLY A 311 8.27 -1.88 6.38
N SER A 312 9.20 -2.64 6.96
CA SER A 312 10.50 -2.13 7.38
C SER A 312 11.64 -2.80 6.61
N ASP A 313 12.71 -2.06 6.33
CA ASP A 313 13.94 -2.65 5.81
C ASP A 313 14.75 -3.33 6.93
N ARG A 314 15.92 -3.86 6.56
CA ARG A 314 16.86 -4.45 7.51
C ARG A 314 17.40 -3.45 8.53
N ASP A 315 17.58 -2.20 8.13
CA ASP A 315 18.21 -1.17 8.95
C ASP A 315 17.19 -0.55 9.94
N GLY A 316 15.96 -1.08 9.97
CA GLY A 316 14.88 -0.65 10.84
C GLY A 316 14.12 0.55 10.28
N ARG A 317 14.35 0.96 9.03
CA ARG A 317 13.61 2.06 8.40
C ARG A 317 12.21 1.58 8.03
N THR A 318 11.21 2.32 8.44
CA THR A 318 9.80 2.03 8.19
C THR A 318 9.28 2.91 7.06
N TYR A 319 8.64 2.28 6.07
CA TYR A 319 8.15 2.93 4.87
C TYR A 319 6.66 3.19 4.96
N PHE A 320 6.23 4.40 4.64
CA PHE A 320 4.83 4.82 4.68
C PHE A 320 4.43 5.43 3.34
N VAL A 321 3.18 5.18 2.95
CA VAL A 321 2.52 5.90 1.85
C VAL A 321 1.07 6.12 2.25
N LEU A 322 0.59 7.34 2.09
CA LEU A 322 -0.82 7.64 2.31
C LEU A 322 -1.66 7.03 1.18
N SER A 323 -2.92 6.67 1.46
CA SER A 323 -3.82 6.14 0.43
C SER A 323 -3.89 7.09 -0.76
N MET A 324 -3.64 6.51 -1.93
CA MET A 324 -3.52 7.24 -3.18
C MET A 324 -4.89 7.70 -3.67
N ARG A 325 -4.95 8.86 -4.31
CA ARG A 325 -6.14 9.34 -5.02
C ARG A 325 -6.12 8.82 -6.46
N PRO A 326 -7.27 8.49 -7.05
CA PRO A 326 -7.36 8.19 -8.48
C PRO A 326 -6.81 9.36 -9.29
N VAL A 327 -5.91 9.06 -10.23
CA VAL A 327 -5.31 10.05 -11.11
C VAL A 327 -6.26 10.30 -12.28
N THR A 328 -6.92 11.46 -12.26
CA THR A 328 -7.82 11.95 -13.31
C THR A 328 -7.22 13.16 -14.03
N HIS A 329 -7.76 13.51 -15.20
CA HIS A 329 -7.23 14.64 -16.00
C HIS A 329 -7.43 16.01 -15.33
N ASP A 330 -8.47 16.16 -14.51
CA ASP A 330 -8.80 17.39 -13.78
C ASP A 330 -8.44 17.31 -12.28
N GLY A 331 -7.68 16.27 -11.91
CA GLY A 331 -7.28 16.03 -10.54
C GLY A 331 -6.31 17.11 -10.04
N ARG A 332 -6.43 17.48 -8.76
CA ARG A 332 -5.37 18.25 -8.11
C ARG A 332 -4.20 17.31 -7.82
N PRO A 333 -2.94 17.76 -8.00
CA PRO A 333 -1.79 16.98 -7.58
C PRO A 333 -1.86 16.72 -6.07
N PRO A 334 -1.35 15.56 -5.61
CA PRO A 334 -1.18 15.35 -4.18
C PRO A 334 -0.20 16.39 -3.62
N ILE A 335 -0.43 16.81 -2.37
CA ILE A 335 0.36 17.84 -1.69
C ILE A 335 0.93 17.31 -0.38
N ALA A 336 1.99 17.96 0.10
CA ALA A 336 2.59 17.71 1.41
C ALA A 336 2.87 16.22 1.64
N TRP A 337 2.41 15.63 2.74
CA TRP A 337 2.73 14.24 3.10
C TRP A 337 2.09 13.21 2.17
N ALA A 338 1.14 13.62 1.33
CA ALA A 338 0.51 12.74 0.34
C ALA A 338 1.23 12.71 -1.02
N SER A 339 2.28 13.52 -1.23
CA SER A 339 2.94 13.65 -2.54
C SER A 339 3.88 12.49 -2.90
N GLY A 340 4.29 11.67 -1.94
CA GLY A 340 5.26 10.62 -2.20
C GLY A 340 5.39 9.56 -1.12
N LEU A 341 6.53 8.88 -1.16
CA LEU A 341 6.92 7.87 -0.18
C LEU A 341 7.59 8.55 1.01
N LEU A 342 7.13 8.22 2.21
CA LEU A 342 7.71 8.70 3.46
C LEU A 342 8.50 7.56 4.12
N VAL A 343 9.62 7.88 4.73
CA VAL A 343 10.46 6.91 5.43
C VAL A 343 10.83 7.46 6.80
N TRP A 344 10.52 6.71 7.85
CA TRP A 344 11.04 6.98 9.19
C TRP A 344 12.24 6.06 9.46
N GLY A 345 13.34 6.63 9.91
CA GLY A 345 14.49 5.85 10.38
C GLY A 345 15.81 6.56 10.20
N LYS A 346 16.90 5.80 10.33
CA LYS A 346 18.26 6.33 10.23
C LYS A 346 18.57 6.83 8.82
N GLY A 347 19.27 7.96 8.74
CA GLY A 347 19.76 8.50 7.49
C GLY A 347 20.78 7.60 6.79
N ASP A 348 21.16 7.98 5.58
CA ASP A 348 22.33 7.37 4.93
C ASP A 348 23.63 7.94 5.52
N PRO A 349 24.55 7.10 6.03
CA PRO A 349 25.89 7.55 6.44
C PRO A 349 26.76 8.03 5.27
N GLY A 350 26.43 7.69 4.02
CA GLY A 350 27.19 8.07 2.82
C GLY A 350 26.79 9.41 2.19
N SER A 351 25.63 9.97 2.56
CA SER A 351 25.14 11.21 1.98
C SER A 351 25.80 12.43 2.64
N GLN A 352 26.82 13.01 1.99
CA GLN A 352 27.34 14.34 2.33
C GLN A 352 26.39 15.49 1.90
N ALA A 353 25.10 15.21 1.69
CA ALA A 353 24.14 16.23 1.31
C ALA A 353 23.76 17.07 2.55
N SER A 354 24.35 18.27 2.64
CA SER A 354 23.96 19.53 3.31
C SER A 354 23.34 19.56 4.72
N ASP A 355 22.91 18.44 5.29
CA ASP A 355 22.25 18.38 6.59
C ASP A 355 23.28 18.09 7.67
N ALA A 356 23.43 19.02 8.61
CA ALA A 356 24.30 18.89 9.79
C ALA A 356 23.80 17.86 10.83
N VAL A 357 22.89 16.96 10.45
CA VAL A 357 22.24 16.00 11.35
C VAL A 357 22.97 14.65 11.27
N PRO A 358 23.36 14.04 12.41
CA PRO A 358 24.00 12.72 12.42
C PRO A 358 23.19 11.66 11.66
N SER A 359 23.89 10.81 10.89
CA SER A 359 23.27 9.71 10.14
C SER A 359 22.56 8.69 11.03
N ASP A 360 23.00 8.56 12.27
CA ASP A 360 22.44 7.61 13.25
C ASP A 360 21.13 8.09 13.89
N MET A 361 20.75 9.35 13.69
CA MET A 361 19.52 9.92 14.23
C MET A 361 18.32 9.53 13.35
N GLU A 362 17.25 9.06 13.98
CA GLU A 362 15.98 8.79 13.32
C GLU A 362 15.34 10.08 12.84
N ARG A 363 14.84 10.07 11.60
CA ARG A 363 14.18 11.22 10.99
C ARG A 363 13.21 10.79 9.89
N TRP A 364 12.32 11.71 9.53
CA TRP A 364 11.51 11.60 8.33
C TRP A 364 12.33 11.94 7.09
N SER A 365 12.22 11.07 6.09
CA SER A 365 12.76 11.27 4.74
C SER A 365 11.65 11.13 3.71
N HIS A 366 11.78 11.83 2.58
CA HIS A 366 10.76 11.86 1.53
C HIS A 366 11.30 11.50 0.14
N PHE A 367 10.51 10.76 -0.64
CA PHE A 367 10.79 10.46 -2.05
C PHE A 367 9.56 10.73 -2.92
N GLY A 368 9.55 11.86 -3.63
CA GLY A 368 8.46 12.24 -4.53
C GLY A 368 8.67 11.88 -6.01
N LYS A 369 9.85 11.34 -6.37
CA LYS A 369 10.19 10.98 -7.76
C LYS A 369 10.17 9.48 -8.01
N SER A 370 9.60 9.07 -9.14
CA SER A 370 9.48 7.67 -9.54
C SER A 370 10.84 6.98 -9.67
N GLN A 371 11.83 7.69 -10.22
CA GLN A 371 13.18 7.16 -10.41
C GLN A 371 13.89 6.91 -9.07
N SER A 372 13.76 7.82 -8.11
CA SER A 372 14.36 7.67 -6.78
C SER A 372 13.77 6.46 -6.05
N VAL A 373 12.45 6.26 -6.12
CA VAL A 373 11.80 5.07 -5.53
C VAL A 373 12.21 3.78 -6.24
N LYS A 374 12.38 3.79 -7.58
CA LYS A 374 12.91 2.62 -8.32
C LYS A 374 14.35 2.27 -7.92
N GLN A 375 15.19 3.27 -7.67
CA GLN A 375 16.54 3.06 -7.15
C GLN A 375 16.50 2.50 -5.72
N LEU A 376 15.64 3.06 -4.87
CA LEU A 376 15.44 2.59 -3.50
C LEU A 376 14.99 1.13 -3.47
N ALA A 377 14.01 0.74 -4.30
CA ALA A 377 13.54 -0.63 -4.39
C ALA A 377 14.65 -1.61 -4.78
N LYS A 378 15.52 -1.24 -5.73
CA LYS A 378 16.69 -2.06 -6.13
C LYS A 378 17.70 -2.19 -4.98
N TRP A 379 17.96 -1.09 -4.26
CA TRP A 379 18.86 -1.10 -3.12
C TRP A 379 18.32 -1.97 -1.98
N VAL A 380 17.04 -1.83 -1.64
CA VAL A 380 16.35 -2.65 -0.63
C VAL A 380 16.42 -4.13 -1.03
N GLU A 381 16.12 -4.47 -2.28
CA GLU A 381 16.23 -5.84 -2.79
C GLU A 381 17.64 -6.41 -2.66
N TRP A 382 18.67 -5.62 -3.01
CA TRP A 382 20.06 -6.01 -2.86
C TRP A 382 20.46 -6.22 -1.39
N SER A 383 20.07 -5.30 -0.50
CA SER A 383 20.37 -5.37 0.94
C SER A 383 19.79 -6.64 1.58
N TRP A 384 18.56 -6.99 1.22
CA TRP A 384 17.90 -8.21 1.66
C TRP A 384 18.57 -9.47 1.10
N LYS A 385 18.89 -9.51 -0.19
CA LYS A 385 19.61 -10.64 -0.82
C LYS A 385 20.94 -10.93 -0.14
N LYS A 386 21.73 -9.88 0.16
CA LYS A 386 22.99 -10.00 0.89
C LYS A 386 22.80 -10.58 2.29
N THR A 387 21.76 -10.12 2.98
CA THR A 387 21.41 -10.58 4.33
C THR A 387 20.99 -12.04 4.34
N ILE A 388 20.08 -12.44 3.45
CA ILE A 388 19.62 -13.82 3.29
C ILE A 388 20.79 -14.75 2.96
N ALA A 389 21.71 -14.32 2.08
CA ALA A 389 22.92 -15.09 1.79
C ALA A 389 23.83 -15.25 3.02
N SER A 390 23.95 -14.21 3.86
CA SER A 390 24.73 -14.28 5.10
C SER A 390 24.10 -15.22 6.14
N VAL A 391 22.77 -15.20 6.30
CA VAL A 391 22.06 -16.09 7.23
C VAL A 391 22.12 -17.55 6.74
N LYS A 392 21.94 -17.78 5.43
CA LYS A 392 22.07 -19.13 4.84
C LYS A 392 23.47 -19.73 5.04
N THR A 393 24.52 -18.91 4.95
CA THR A 393 25.90 -19.35 5.19
C THR A 393 26.22 -19.54 6.67
N LYS A 394 25.60 -18.78 7.59
CA LYS A 394 25.67 -19.03 9.03
C LYS A 394 24.99 -20.34 9.42
N ASN A 395 23.78 -20.62 8.92
CA ASN A 395 23.05 -21.86 9.22
C ASN A 395 23.76 -23.12 8.71
N THR A 396 24.45 -23.04 7.56
CA THR A 396 25.29 -24.16 7.07
C THR A 396 26.57 -24.36 7.89
N LYS A 397 27.10 -23.33 8.54
CA LYS A 397 28.24 -23.45 9.47
C LYS A 397 27.80 -23.92 10.86
N ALA A 398 26.65 -23.46 11.35
CA ALA A 398 26.06 -23.88 12.62
C ALA A 398 25.58 -25.34 12.58
N GLY A 399 25.06 -25.82 11.45
CA GLY A 399 24.73 -27.24 11.24
C GLY A 399 25.94 -28.19 11.22
N ARG A 400 27.18 -27.67 11.34
CA ARG A 400 28.42 -28.46 11.48
C ARG A 400 29.00 -28.41 12.91
N ALA A 401 28.39 -27.66 13.81
CA ALA A 401 28.68 -27.69 15.24
C ALA A 401 27.63 -28.58 15.92
N LYS A 402 28.12 -29.60 16.64
CA LYS A 402 27.37 -30.63 17.37
C LYS A 402 26.04 -30.15 17.98
N LEU A 403 24.97 -30.87 17.63
CA LEU A 403 23.78 -31.02 18.46
C LEU A 403 24.17 -31.72 19.78
N GLU A 404 24.32 -30.97 20.86
CA GLU A 404 24.02 -31.46 22.21
C GLU A 404 22.66 -30.89 22.60
N VAL A 405 21.66 -31.74 22.45
CA VAL A 405 20.29 -31.49 22.89
C VAL A 405 20.26 -31.67 24.41
N VAL A 406 20.34 -30.56 25.15
CA VAL A 406 19.92 -30.51 26.56
C VAL A 406 18.44 -30.13 26.55
N ILE A 407 17.58 -31.04 26.98
CA ILE A 407 16.14 -30.82 27.20
C ILE A 407 15.97 -30.46 28.68
N PRO A 408 15.60 -29.22 29.05
CA PRO A 408 15.08 -28.95 30.38
C PRO A 408 13.57 -29.25 30.39
N SER A 409 13.20 -30.25 31.18
CA SER A 409 11.80 -30.57 31.47
C SER A 409 11.19 -29.45 32.32
N HIS A 410 10.14 -28.79 31.84
CA HIS A 410 9.24 -28.02 32.71
C HIS A 410 7.81 -28.54 32.62
N LYS A 411 7.30 -28.86 33.81
CA LYS A 411 6.01 -29.47 34.10
C LYS A 411 4.86 -28.56 33.70
N ARG A 412 3.84 -29.17 33.09
CA ARG A 412 2.47 -28.65 32.96
C ARG A 412 1.89 -28.29 34.33
N ALA A 413 1.40 -27.06 34.47
CA ALA A 413 0.33 -26.73 35.41
C ALA A 413 -0.88 -26.24 34.60
N ARG A 414 -2.03 -26.87 34.85
CA ARG A 414 -3.36 -26.45 34.40
C ARG A 414 -3.87 -25.37 35.36
N SER A 415 -4.43 -24.28 34.84
CA SER A 415 -5.57 -23.61 35.48
C SER A 415 -6.33 -22.75 34.45
N SER A 416 -7.63 -22.68 34.70
CA SER A 416 -8.74 -22.33 33.82
C SER A 416 -9.01 -20.82 33.69
N SER A 417 -9.58 -20.44 32.54
CA SER A 417 -10.65 -19.45 32.29
C SER A 417 -10.73 -18.13 33.09
N SER A 418 -10.67 -16.98 32.41
CA SER A 418 -11.84 -16.11 32.13
C SER A 418 -11.44 -14.79 31.45
N SER A 419 -12.16 -14.44 30.37
CA SER A 419 -12.62 -13.11 29.96
C SER A 419 -11.78 -11.85 30.26
N ALA A 420 -11.16 -11.25 29.23
CA ALA A 420 -11.05 -9.79 29.03
C ALA A 420 -10.31 -9.47 27.71
N LEU A 421 -11.04 -9.39 26.59
CA LEU A 421 -10.53 -8.82 25.34
C LEU A 421 -10.74 -7.31 25.36
N SER A 422 -9.79 -6.55 25.89
CA SER A 422 -9.75 -5.07 25.73
C SER A 422 -8.46 -4.42 26.25
N VAL A 423 -7.28 -5.00 26.01
CA VAL A 423 -6.00 -4.26 26.01
C VAL A 423 -5.05 -4.94 25.03
N LEU A 424 -5.16 -4.63 23.74
CA LEU A 424 -4.17 -5.00 22.73
C LEU A 424 -3.37 -3.75 22.39
N SER A 425 -2.44 -3.40 23.27
CA SER A 425 -1.41 -2.38 23.05
C SER A 425 -0.07 -3.11 22.97
N ASP A 426 0.63 -2.97 21.83
CA ASP A 426 2.05 -3.20 21.46
C ASP A 426 2.89 -4.34 22.08
N ASN A 427 2.58 -4.85 23.27
CA ASN A 427 3.31 -5.93 23.94
C ASN A 427 2.97 -7.33 23.41
N LEU A 428 1.93 -7.49 22.60
CA LEU A 428 1.59 -8.82 22.08
C LEU A 428 2.49 -9.22 20.90
N LEU A 429 3.13 -8.27 20.21
CA LEU A 429 4.18 -8.57 19.22
C LEU A 429 5.52 -8.91 19.88
N ASP A 430 5.84 -8.29 21.03
CA ASP A 430 7.01 -8.63 21.84
C ASP A 430 6.94 -10.05 22.44
N ASP A 431 5.73 -10.57 22.69
CA ASP A 431 5.52 -11.96 23.08
C ASP A 431 5.64 -12.97 21.90
N PHE A 432 5.59 -12.50 20.65
CA PHE A 432 5.70 -13.34 19.44
C PHE A 432 7.11 -13.38 18.83
N GLU A 433 8.00 -12.45 19.18
CA GLU A 433 9.42 -12.46 18.79
C GLU A 433 10.30 -12.54 20.06
N PRO A 434 10.56 -13.75 20.62
CA PRO A 434 11.38 -13.88 21.82
C PRO A 434 12.75 -13.24 21.60
N GLN A 435 13.32 -12.60 22.63
CA GLN A 435 14.66 -12.02 22.59
C GLN A 435 15.66 -13.02 21.97
N GLY A 436 16.21 -12.67 20.80
CA GLY A 436 17.13 -13.53 20.04
C GLY A 436 16.49 -14.36 18.91
N TYR A 437 15.22 -14.14 18.56
CA TYR A 437 14.61 -14.73 17.38
C TYR A 437 15.27 -14.22 16.09
N GLU A 438 16.07 -15.07 15.44
CA GLU A 438 16.53 -14.81 14.06
C GLU A 438 15.46 -15.35 13.09
N PRO A 439 14.74 -14.48 12.35
CA PRO A 439 13.74 -14.92 11.40
C PRO A 439 14.35 -15.83 10.33
N SER A 440 13.60 -16.87 9.95
CA SER A 440 14.08 -17.83 8.95
C SER A 440 14.40 -17.13 7.61
N PRO A 441 15.36 -17.65 6.82
CA PRO A 441 15.68 -17.08 5.51
C PRO A 441 14.47 -16.94 4.58
N ASP A 442 13.49 -17.83 4.71
CA ASP A 442 12.27 -17.82 3.88
C ASP A 442 11.30 -16.71 4.32
N MET A 443 11.18 -16.46 5.63
CA MET A 443 10.42 -15.33 6.16
C MET A 443 11.03 -14.00 5.74
N LEU A 444 12.37 -13.90 5.77
CA LEU A 444 13.08 -12.71 5.31
C LEU A 444 12.91 -12.48 3.81
N ASP A 445 12.96 -13.55 3.00
CA ASP A 445 12.70 -13.47 1.56
C ASP A 445 11.26 -13.04 1.25
N ALA A 446 10.28 -13.54 2.02
CA ALA A 446 8.89 -13.12 1.89
C ALA A 446 8.68 -11.64 2.26
N ARG A 447 9.22 -11.19 3.41
CA ARG A 447 9.19 -9.78 3.83
C ARG A 447 9.85 -8.87 2.78
N ALA A 448 11.02 -9.27 2.27
CA ALA A 448 11.74 -8.54 1.24
C ALA A 448 10.93 -8.41 -0.05
N LYS A 449 10.36 -9.51 -0.54
CA LYS A 449 9.54 -9.53 -1.77
C LYS A 449 8.29 -8.66 -1.63
N ASP A 450 7.62 -8.69 -0.48
CA ASP A 450 6.42 -7.87 -0.26
C ASP A 450 6.76 -6.37 -0.23
N LEU A 451 7.79 -5.97 0.53
CA LEU A 451 8.22 -4.57 0.58
C LEU A 451 8.67 -4.08 -0.80
N VAL A 452 9.50 -4.84 -1.50
CA VAL A 452 9.98 -4.47 -2.85
C VAL A 452 8.81 -4.34 -3.82
N ARG A 453 7.84 -5.26 -3.79
CA ARG A 453 6.62 -5.17 -4.61
C ARG A 453 5.85 -3.88 -4.33
N ARG A 454 5.62 -3.55 -3.06
CA ARG A 454 4.92 -2.33 -2.64
C ARG A 454 5.67 -1.06 -3.05
N LEU A 455 7.01 -1.04 -2.96
CA LEU A 455 7.83 0.08 -3.44
C LEU A 455 7.71 0.28 -4.96
N HIS A 456 7.66 -0.81 -5.75
CA HIS A 456 7.41 -0.71 -7.19
C HIS A 456 5.99 -0.18 -7.48
N GLU A 457 4.99 -0.59 -6.70
CA GLU A 457 3.64 -0.06 -6.80
C GLU A 457 3.57 1.45 -6.57
N VAL A 458 4.34 1.98 -5.60
CA VAL A 458 4.48 3.42 -5.35
C VAL A 458 5.22 4.11 -6.50
N ALA A 459 6.30 3.51 -7.01
CA ALA A 459 7.03 4.06 -8.14
C ALA A 459 6.18 4.18 -9.42
N GLU A 460 5.32 3.20 -9.70
CA GLU A 460 4.35 3.26 -10.80
C GLU A 460 3.34 4.41 -10.63
N TRP A 461 2.87 4.64 -9.40
CA TRP A 461 1.97 5.75 -9.10
C TRP A 461 2.65 7.11 -9.33
N LEU A 462 3.86 7.29 -8.81
CA LEU A 462 4.66 8.51 -9.05
C LEU A 462 4.95 8.72 -10.54
N GLU A 463 5.26 7.66 -11.29
CA GLU A 463 5.49 7.74 -12.75
C GLU A 463 4.23 8.21 -13.51
N VAL A 464 3.05 7.76 -13.07
CA VAL A 464 1.77 8.23 -13.63
C VAL A 464 1.51 9.69 -13.28
N LEU A 465 1.82 10.13 -12.06
CA LEU A 465 1.71 11.54 -11.65
C LEU A 465 2.64 12.43 -12.49
N GLU A 466 3.92 12.05 -12.60
CA GLU A 466 4.91 12.73 -13.43
C GLU A 466 4.44 12.83 -14.89
N TRP A 467 3.94 11.74 -15.46
CA TRP A 467 3.41 11.72 -16.82
C TRP A 467 2.21 12.66 -17.04
N LYS A 468 1.36 12.83 -16.01
CA LYS A 468 0.22 13.75 -16.06
C LYS A 468 0.58 15.20 -15.68
N GLY A 469 1.84 15.50 -15.39
CA GLY A 469 2.26 16.82 -14.91
C GLY A 469 1.79 17.13 -13.49
N MET A 470 1.47 16.09 -12.71
CA MET A 470 1.06 16.16 -11.30
C MET A 470 2.15 15.67 -10.33
N GLY A 471 3.33 15.31 -10.84
CA GLY A 471 4.48 14.96 -10.02
C GLY A 471 5.08 16.19 -9.33
N GLU A 472 5.96 15.96 -8.36
CA GLU A 472 6.68 17.06 -7.72
C GLU A 472 7.56 17.80 -8.73
N ILE A 473 7.33 19.10 -8.84
CA ILE A 473 8.15 20.02 -9.61
C ILE A 473 9.18 20.60 -8.65
N VAL A 474 10.46 20.33 -8.91
CA VAL A 474 11.59 20.91 -8.14
C VAL A 474 11.87 22.33 -8.61
#